data_AF-A0A0F9VFM6-F1
#
_entry.id   AF-A0A0F9VFM6-F1
#
_cell.length_a   1.000
_cell.length_b   1.000
_cell.length_c   1.000
_cell.angle_alpha   90.00
_cell.angle_beta   90.00
_cell.angle_gamma   90.00
#
_symmetry.space_group_name_H-M   'P 1'
#
loop_
_entity.id
_entity.type
_entity.pdbx_description
1 polymer ?
#
loop_
_entity_poly.entity_id
_entity_poly.type
_entity_poly.pdbx_seq_one_letter_code
_entity_poly.pdbx_strand_id
1 'polypeptide(L)'
;MARYKSRRRFGRELLISEQSTPSRVCRFCSATKPLSEFPKNRLIARTGGIQRIYACLLCRNNRRRGVYDADVLDNLRLYGASLSPQQTAVHRSGYQRRAAKNKRLYGTTLTPSQIEGVRIRQKRGLARLRGQALELYGGECECCGESNPNYLTFDHINGDGGRLWARLGGGGSRYRVVIKAGYPNSRYRLLCYNCNIALGIYGHCPHVSHGYRSVAVREGDRIAERELKEEMIVAYGGKCQSCGEDHLEFMTIDHVRGGGCQHRREIRAAGVNFYRRLKRQGWPKGDYRLLCFNCNCAKGTVGK
;
A
#
# COMPACT_ATOMS: atom_id res chain seq x y z
N MET A 1 64.75 -5.67 11.05
CA MET A 1 65.29 -6.34 9.84
C MET A 1 64.50 -5.88 8.62
N ALA A 2 65.23 -5.52 7.53
CA ALA A 2 64.80 -5.20 6.15
C ALA A 2 63.72 -4.11 5.97
N ARG A 3 64.00 -2.84 5.64
CA ARG A 3 64.66 -2.19 4.47
C ARG A 3 64.07 -2.52 3.09
N TYR A 4 63.38 -1.50 2.55
CA TYR A 4 63.01 -1.26 1.16
C TYR A 4 64.11 -1.59 0.14
N LYS A 5 63.76 -2.24 -0.98
CA LYS A 5 64.38 -2.03 -2.31
C LYS A 5 63.37 -2.30 -3.43
N SER A 6 63.26 -1.34 -4.34
CA SER A 6 62.60 -1.42 -5.64
C SER A 6 63.23 -2.49 -6.55
N ARG A 7 62.45 -3.08 -7.46
CA ARG A 7 62.94 -3.54 -8.76
C ARG A 7 61.81 -3.61 -9.78
N ARG A 8 61.90 -2.77 -10.81
CA ARG A 8 61.15 -2.88 -12.07
C ARG A 8 61.41 -4.26 -12.69
N ARG A 9 60.38 -4.92 -13.21
CA ARG A 9 60.54 -5.94 -14.27
C ARG A 9 59.38 -5.89 -15.25
N PHE A 10 59.76 -5.47 -16.47
CA PHE A 10 59.36 -6.00 -17.77
C PHE A 10 57.88 -6.10 -18.13
N GLY A 11 57.58 -5.48 -19.26
CA GLY A 11 56.26 -5.44 -19.84
C GLY A 11 55.76 -6.81 -20.28
N ARG A 12 54.44 -6.92 -20.24
CA ARG A 12 53.63 -7.48 -21.31
C ARG A 12 52.37 -6.64 -21.33
N GLU A 13 52.27 -5.73 -22.29
CA GLU A 13 50.98 -5.30 -22.79
C GLU A 13 50.25 -6.58 -23.21
N LEU A 14 49.31 -7.03 -22.38
CA LEU A 14 48.30 -7.97 -22.83
C LEU A 14 47.41 -7.19 -23.80
N LEU A 15 47.78 -7.24 -25.07
CA LEU A 15 46.83 -7.06 -26.17
C LEU A 15 45.70 -8.07 -25.90
N ILE A 16 44.63 -7.59 -25.29
CA ILE A 16 43.35 -8.29 -25.27
C ILE A 16 42.94 -8.34 -26.74
N SER A 17 43.18 -9.47 -27.40
CA SER A 17 42.59 -9.70 -28.69
C SER A 17 41.08 -9.63 -28.50
N GLU A 18 40.43 -8.74 -29.23
CA GLU A 18 38.99 -8.75 -29.38
C GLU A 18 38.61 -10.14 -29.91
N GLN A 19 38.23 -11.05 -29.02
CA GLN A 19 37.58 -12.28 -29.42
C GLN A 19 36.28 -11.85 -30.10
N SER A 20 36.32 -11.74 -31.43
CA SER A 20 35.17 -11.40 -32.25
C SER A 20 34.03 -12.32 -31.82
N THR A 21 32.98 -11.75 -31.22
CA THR A 21 31.85 -12.57 -30.78
C THR A 21 31.31 -13.32 -32.00
N PRO A 22 31.13 -14.65 -31.92
CA PRO A 22 30.69 -15.41 -33.08
C PRO A 22 29.33 -14.86 -33.52
N SER A 23 29.26 -14.48 -34.79
CA SER A 23 28.15 -13.75 -35.40
C SER A 23 27.61 -14.49 -36.62
N ARG A 24 26.39 -14.15 -37.03
CA ARG A 24 25.71 -14.77 -38.17
C ARG A 24 24.80 -13.75 -38.85
N VAL A 25 24.63 -13.91 -40.16
CA VAL A 25 23.65 -13.15 -40.95
C VAL A 25 22.24 -13.71 -40.73
N CYS A 26 21.29 -12.85 -40.38
CA CYS A 26 19.88 -13.21 -40.31
C CYS A 26 19.29 -13.41 -41.71
N ARG A 27 18.63 -14.55 -41.96
CA ARG A 27 18.00 -14.83 -43.27
C ARG A 27 16.82 -13.91 -43.63
N PHE A 28 16.30 -13.15 -42.67
CA PHE A 28 15.12 -12.30 -42.87
C PHE A 28 15.44 -10.81 -43.01
N CYS A 29 16.35 -10.28 -42.20
CA CYS A 29 16.74 -8.87 -42.27
C CYS A 29 18.14 -8.65 -42.83
N SER A 30 18.84 -9.72 -43.21
CA SER A 30 20.20 -9.71 -43.75
C SER A 30 21.27 -9.05 -42.87
N ALA A 31 20.93 -8.66 -41.63
CA ALA A 31 21.85 -8.07 -40.68
C ALA A 31 22.75 -9.14 -40.04
N THR A 32 24.05 -8.83 -39.94
CA THR A 32 25.02 -9.60 -39.14
C THR A 32 24.80 -9.32 -37.65
N LYS A 33 24.51 -10.35 -36.87
CA LYS A 33 24.16 -10.25 -35.44
C LYS A 33 24.92 -11.29 -34.62
N PRO A 34 25.16 -11.05 -33.31
CA PRO A 34 25.77 -12.06 -32.44
C PRO A 34 24.93 -13.35 -32.38
N LEU A 35 25.55 -14.52 -32.23
CA LEU A 35 24.84 -15.80 -32.13
C LEU A 35 23.83 -15.85 -30.96
N SER A 36 23.98 -15.02 -29.92
CA SER A 36 23.01 -14.88 -28.82
C SER A 36 21.64 -14.39 -29.31
N GLU A 37 21.60 -13.62 -30.39
CA GLU A 37 20.36 -13.16 -31.04
C GLU A 37 19.68 -14.22 -31.91
N PHE A 38 20.22 -15.44 -31.99
CA PHE A 38 19.62 -16.53 -32.75
C PHE A 38 19.18 -17.65 -31.80
N PRO A 39 17.88 -17.95 -31.69
CA PRO A 39 17.38 -18.95 -30.75
C PRO A 39 17.93 -20.35 -31.10
N LYS A 40 18.26 -21.12 -30.05
CA LYS A 40 18.66 -22.52 -30.19
C LYS A 40 17.51 -23.33 -30.81
N ASN A 41 17.82 -24.19 -31.77
CA ASN A 41 16.87 -25.12 -32.36
C ASN A 41 16.67 -26.31 -31.41
N ARG A 42 15.56 -26.28 -30.66
CA ARG A 42 15.26 -27.28 -29.62
C ARG A 42 14.93 -28.67 -30.16
N LEU A 43 14.65 -28.81 -31.46
CA LEU A 43 14.36 -30.11 -32.08
C LEU A 43 15.62 -30.95 -32.32
N ILE A 44 16.77 -30.30 -32.53
CA ILE A 44 18.07 -30.95 -32.82
C ILE A 44 18.94 -31.06 -31.57
N ALA A 45 18.62 -30.33 -30.49
CA ALA A 45 19.33 -30.42 -29.22
C ALA A 45 19.23 -31.81 -28.52
N ARG A 46 18.38 -32.72 -29.02
CA ARG A 46 18.24 -34.10 -28.52
C ARG A 46 19.36 -35.05 -29.02
N THR A 47 20.13 -34.65 -30.03
CA THR A 47 21.21 -35.46 -30.64
C THR A 47 22.62 -34.90 -30.36
N GLY A 48 22.78 -34.07 -29.32
CA GLY A 48 24.08 -33.58 -28.86
C GLY A 48 24.65 -32.38 -29.63
N GLY A 49 24.03 -31.95 -30.74
CA GLY A 49 24.45 -30.76 -31.51
C GLY A 49 23.66 -29.49 -31.16
N ILE A 50 24.33 -28.34 -30.95
CA ILE A 50 23.66 -27.03 -30.79
C ILE A 50 23.53 -26.36 -32.17
N GLN A 51 22.45 -26.62 -32.89
CA GLN A 51 22.09 -25.81 -34.06
C GLN A 51 21.22 -24.61 -33.64
N ARG A 52 21.42 -23.45 -34.26
CA ARG A 52 20.59 -22.24 -34.06
C ARG A 52 19.76 -21.95 -35.29
N ILE A 53 18.54 -21.43 -35.08
CA ILE A 53 17.63 -21.03 -36.16
C ILE A 53 18.27 -19.88 -36.96
N TYR A 54 18.03 -19.82 -38.27
CA TYR A 54 18.58 -18.79 -39.18
C TYR A 54 17.90 -17.42 -39.07
N ALA A 55 16.90 -17.30 -38.18
CA ALA A 55 16.14 -16.08 -37.92
C ALA A 55 16.63 -15.44 -36.62
N CYS A 56 16.95 -14.15 -36.63
CA CYS A 56 17.20 -13.43 -35.39
C CYS A 56 15.92 -13.36 -34.53
N LEU A 57 16.08 -13.19 -33.22
CA LEU A 57 14.99 -13.10 -32.26
C LEU A 57 13.98 -12.02 -32.65
N LEU A 58 14.46 -10.85 -33.12
CA LEU A 58 13.60 -9.75 -33.54
C LEU A 58 12.70 -10.14 -34.74
N CYS A 59 13.27 -10.62 -35.84
CA CYS A 59 12.50 -11.01 -37.02
C CYS A 59 11.50 -12.13 -36.69
N ARG A 60 11.91 -13.10 -35.86
CA ARG A 60 11.05 -14.18 -35.40
C ARG A 60 9.89 -13.65 -34.53
N ASN A 61 10.18 -12.71 -33.63
CA ASN A 61 9.16 -12.10 -32.78
C ASN A 61 8.20 -11.23 -33.59
N ASN A 62 8.70 -10.43 -34.53
CA ASN A 62 7.87 -9.58 -35.40
C ASN A 62 6.93 -10.42 -36.28
N ARG A 63 7.42 -11.50 -36.89
CA ARG A 63 6.56 -12.42 -37.65
C ARG A 63 5.51 -13.10 -36.77
N ARG A 64 5.89 -13.52 -35.56
CA ARG A 64 4.93 -14.09 -34.59
C ARG A 64 3.88 -13.08 -34.14
N ARG A 65 4.28 -11.82 -33.93
CA ARG A 65 3.35 -10.72 -33.63
C ARG A 65 2.40 -10.47 -34.79
N GLY A 66 2.91 -10.37 -36.02
CA GLY A 66 2.05 -10.17 -37.20
C GLY A 66 0.98 -11.26 -37.38
N VAL A 67 1.33 -12.54 -37.16
CA VAL A 67 0.34 -13.64 -37.17
C VAL A 67 -0.65 -13.51 -35.99
N TYR A 68 -0.15 -13.19 -34.79
CA TYR A 68 -1.00 -12.98 -33.61
C TYR A 68 -1.97 -11.80 -33.79
N ASP A 69 -1.51 -10.70 -34.36
CA ASP A 69 -2.31 -9.50 -34.60
C ASP A 69 -3.39 -9.77 -35.67
N ALA A 70 -3.06 -10.54 -36.72
CA ALA A 70 -4.03 -11.00 -37.71
C ALA A 70 -5.11 -11.91 -37.08
N ASP A 71 -4.70 -12.92 -36.29
CA ASP A 71 -5.65 -13.80 -35.58
C ASP A 71 -6.56 -13.02 -34.62
N VAL A 72 -6.04 -12.01 -33.92
CA VAL A 72 -6.82 -11.15 -33.03
C VAL A 72 -7.83 -10.31 -33.80
N LEU A 73 -7.44 -9.73 -34.94
CA LEU A 73 -8.34 -8.95 -35.78
C LEU A 73 -9.46 -9.81 -36.38
N ASP A 74 -9.13 -11.01 -36.85
CA ASP A 74 -10.11 -11.97 -37.36
C ASP A 74 -11.06 -12.43 -36.24
N ASN A 75 -10.54 -12.72 -35.05
CA ASN A 75 -11.38 -13.06 -33.90
C ASN A 75 -12.31 -11.90 -33.48
N LEU A 76 -11.81 -10.66 -33.48
CA LEU A 76 -12.63 -9.47 -33.18
C LEU A 76 -13.75 -9.32 -34.22
N ARG A 77 -13.45 -9.55 -35.50
CA ARG A 77 -14.43 -9.51 -36.58
C ARG A 77 -15.48 -10.61 -36.45
N LEU A 78 -15.08 -11.84 -36.15
CA LEU A 78 -15.97 -13.01 -36.15
C LEU A 78 -16.77 -13.17 -34.84
N TYR A 79 -16.17 -12.82 -33.71
CA TYR A 79 -16.69 -13.13 -32.37
C TYR A 79 -16.86 -11.89 -31.48
N GLY A 80 -16.45 -10.70 -31.93
CA GLY A 80 -16.45 -9.49 -31.10
C GLY A 80 -15.46 -9.54 -29.93
N ALA A 81 -14.50 -10.47 -29.95
CA ALA A 81 -13.55 -10.69 -28.87
C ALA A 81 -12.16 -11.05 -29.42
N SER A 82 -11.09 -10.76 -28.67
CA SER A 82 -9.72 -11.03 -29.10
C SER A 82 -9.36 -12.52 -29.17
N LEU A 83 -10.18 -13.41 -28.59
CA LEU A 83 -9.98 -14.85 -28.58
C LEU A 83 -11.21 -15.54 -29.16
N SER A 84 -11.00 -16.60 -29.93
CA SER A 84 -12.08 -17.48 -30.36
C SER A 84 -12.72 -18.21 -29.17
N PRO A 85 -13.94 -18.76 -29.31
CA PRO A 85 -14.56 -19.58 -28.27
C PRO A 85 -13.69 -20.78 -27.84
N GLN A 86 -13.02 -21.46 -28.78
CA GLN A 86 -12.14 -22.59 -28.43
C GLN A 86 -10.91 -22.10 -27.65
N GLN A 87 -10.28 -21.01 -28.10
CA GLN A 87 -9.14 -20.42 -27.39
C GLN A 87 -9.52 -19.98 -25.97
N THR A 88 -10.70 -19.39 -25.81
CA THR A 88 -11.25 -18.99 -24.51
C THR A 88 -11.48 -20.19 -23.59
N ALA A 89 -12.03 -21.29 -24.09
CA ALA A 89 -12.24 -22.52 -23.33
C ALA A 89 -10.91 -23.14 -22.85
N VAL A 90 -9.89 -23.17 -23.71
CA VAL A 90 -8.53 -23.63 -23.35
C VAL A 90 -7.91 -22.74 -22.27
N HIS A 91 -8.03 -21.42 -22.41
CA HIS A 91 -7.54 -20.48 -21.40
C HIS A 91 -8.25 -20.66 -20.05
N ARG A 92 -9.58 -20.82 -20.07
CA ARG A 92 -10.41 -21.02 -18.87
C ARG A 92 -10.03 -22.31 -18.14
N SER A 93 -9.92 -23.43 -18.86
CA SER A 93 -9.52 -24.72 -18.27
C SER A 93 -8.09 -24.66 -17.68
N GLY A 94 -7.16 -23.99 -18.38
CA GLY A 94 -5.82 -23.73 -17.87
C GLY A 94 -5.80 -22.87 -16.61
N TYR A 95 -6.65 -21.85 -16.52
CA TYR A 95 -6.84 -21.06 -15.29
C TYR A 95 -7.40 -21.91 -14.16
N GLN A 96 -8.48 -22.66 -14.39
CA GLN A 96 -9.11 -23.51 -13.37
C GLN A 96 -8.13 -24.53 -12.78
N ARG A 97 -7.34 -25.22 -13.63
CA ARG A 97 -6.30 -26.16 -13.18
C ARG A 97 -5.25 -25.48 -12.29
N ARG A 98 -4.77 -24.28 -12.66
CA ARG A 98 -3.81 -23.51 -11.86
C ARG A 98 -4.42 -23.05 -10.54
N ALA A 99 -5.65 -22.55 -10.56
CA ALA A 99 -6.36 -22.11 -9.37
C ALA A 99 -6.59 -23.26 -8.38
N ALA A 100 -6.99 -24.44 -8.86
CA ALA A 100 -7.14 -25.64 -8.03
C ALA A 100 -5.79 -26.10 -7.44
N LYS A 101 -4.74 -26.14 -8.26
CA LYS A 101 -3.37 -26.44 -7.80
C LYS A 101 -2.94 -25.47 -6.70
N ASN A 102 -3.12 -24.16 -6.91
CA ASN A 102 -2.73 -23.15 -5.93
C ASN A 102 -3.57 -23.26 -4.66
N LYS A 103 -4.88 -23.51 -4.76
CA LYS A 103 -5.75 -23.68 -3.60
C LYS A 103 -5.28 -24.85 -2.73
N ARG A 104 -4.88 -25.96 -3.34
CA ARG A 104 -4.29 -27.11 -2.64
C ARG A 104 -2.96 -26.78 -1.97
N LEU A 105 -2.08 -26.04 -2.64
CA LEU A 105 -0.72 -25.76 -2.14
C LEU A 105 -0.66 -24.61 -1.11
N TYR A 106 -1.52 -23.60 -1.26
CA TYR A 106 -1.41 -22.32 -0.56
C TYR A 106 -2.71 -21.89 0.14
N GLY A 107 -3.80 -22.66 0.03
CA GLY A 107 -5.12 -22.28 0.55
C GLY A 107 -5.83 -21.18 -0.24
N THR A 108 -5.23 -20.68 -1.33
CA THR A 108 -5.74 -19.57 -2.17
C THR A 108 -5.51 -19.86 -3.65
N THR A 109 -6.25 -19.18 -4.54
CA THR A 109 -6.10 -19.35 -5.99
C THR A 109 -4.82 -18.70 -6.55
N LEU A 110 -4.14 -17.88 -5.76
CA LEU A 110 -2.92 -17.17 -6.12
C LEU A 110 -1.70 -17.74 -5.41
N THR A 111 -0.52 -17.61 -6.01
CA THR A 111 0.75 -17.89 -5.31
C THR A 111 1.08 -16.78 -4.31
N PRO A 112 1.97 -17.01 -3.32
CA PRO A 112 2.42 -15.97 -2.40
C PRO A 112 2.99 -14.73 -3.11
N SER A 113 3.80 -14.92 -4.15
CA SER A 113 4.34 -13.81 -4.96
C SER A 113 3.24 -13.02 -5.70
N GLN A 114 2.20 -13.71 -6.19
CA GLN A 114 1.06 -13.04 -6.81
C GLN A 114 0.23 -12.24 -5.80
N ILE A 115 -0.01 -12.78 -4.60
CA ILE A 115 -0.67 -12.07 -3.50
C ILE A 115 0.12 -10.81 -3.15
N GLU A 116 1.44 -10.92 -3.02
CA GLU A 116 2.28 -9.78 -2.72
C GLU A 116 2.23 -8.73 -3.83
N GLY A 117 2.27 -9.15 -5.09
CA GLY A 117 2.07 -8.25 -6.23
C GLY A 117 0.71 -7.54 -6.21
N VAL A 118 -0.36 -8.22 -5.77
CA VAL A 118 -1.68 -7.60 -5.59
C VAL A 118 -1.64 -6.57 -4.46
N ARG A 119 -1.05 -6.89 -3.30
CA ARG A 119 -0.91 -5.98 -2.16
C ARG A 119 -0.13 -4.72 -2.52
N ILE A 120 0.99 -4.86 -3.23
CA ILE A 120 1.79 -3.72 -3.71
C ILE A 120 0.96 -2.83 -4.64
N ARG A 121 0.25 -3.41 -5.60
CA ARG A 121 -0.63 -2.64 -6.51
C ARG A 121 -1.75 -1.92 -5.76
N GLN A 122 -2.39 -2.60 -4.81
CA GLN A 122 -3.43 -1.99 -3.97
C GLN A 122 -2.88 -0.84 -3.13
N LYS A 123 -1.71 -1.01 -2.49
CA LYS A 123 -1.04 0.04 -1.71
C LYS A 123 -0.72 1.27 -2.57
N ARG A 124 -0.14 1.06 -3.76
CA ARG A 124 0.14 2.15 -4.72
C ARG A 124 -1.14 2.86 -5.19
N GLY A 125 -2.17 2.09 -5.53
CA GLY A 125 -3.47 2.63 -5.94
C GLY A 125 -4.12 3.47 -4.84
N LEU A 126 -4.04 3.02 -3.59
CA LEU A 126 -4.58 3.74 -2.44
C LEU A 126 -3.79 5.03 -2.14
N ALA A 127 -2.45 4.97 -2.20
CA ALA A 127 -1.59 6.14 -2.02
C ALA A 127 -1.87 7.22 -3.07
N ARG A 128 -2.04 6.83 -4.34
CA ARG A 128 -2.43 7.75 -5.42
C ARG A 128 -3.77 8.41 -5.16
N LEU A 129 -4.80 7.63 -4.82
CA LEU A 129 -6.13 8.17 -4.51
C LEU A 129 -6.10 9.10 -3.30
N ARG A 130 -5.32 8.76 -2.27
CA ARG A 130 -5.14 9.63 -1.10
C ARG A 130 -4.48 10.95 -1.49
N GLY A 131 -3.39 10.92 -2.26
CA GLY A 131 -2.69 12.12 -2.71
C GLY A 131 -3.61 13.06 -3.49
N GLN A 132 -4.35 12.52 -4.47
CA GLN A 132 -5.34 13.28 -5.23
C GLN A 132 -6.41 13.93 -4.35
N ALA A 133 -6.92 13.18 -3.36
CA ALA A 133 -7.92 13.71 -2.45
C ALA A 133 -7.36 14.82 -1.55
N LEU A 134 -6.13 14.66 -1.04
CA LEU A 134 -5.50 15.69 -0.20
C LEU A 134 -5.26 16.98 -0.98
N GLU A 135 -4.71 16.87 -2.20
CA GLU A 135 -4.46 18.01 -3.10
C GLU A 135 -5.75 18.78 -3.41
N LEU A 136 -6.84 18.06 -3.74
CA LEU A 136 -8.14 18.67 -4.04
C LEU A 136 -8.72 19.47 -2.86
N TYR A 137 -8.39 19.09 -1.62
CA TYR A 137 -8.87 19.74 -0.40
C TYR A 137 -7.81 20.65 0.26
N GLY A 138 -6.79 21.07 -0.50
CA GLY A 138 -5.79 22.05 -0.05
C GLY A 138 -4.62 21.48 0.75
N GLY A 139 -4.69 20.23 1.22
CA GLY A 139 -3.59 19.56 1.90
C GLY A 139 -3.29 20.06 3.32
N GLU A 140 -4.21 20.82 3.92
CA GLU A 140 -4.10 21.33 5.27
C GLU A 140 -5.39 21.10 6.09
N CYS A 141 -5.25 21.06 7.40
CA CYS A 141 -6.36 20.94 8.33
C CYS A 141 -7.14 22.26 8.38
N GLU A 142 -8.43 22.23 8.03
CA GLU A 142 -9.32 23.40 8.05
C GLU A 142 -9.52 23.99 9.47
N CYS A 143 -9.17 23.25 10.52
CA CYS A 143 -9.27 23.71 11.91
C CYS A 143 -7.99 24.42 12.40
N CYS A 144 -6.81 23.83 12.13
CA CYS A 144 -5.56 24.25 12.79
C CYS A 144 -4.36 24.40 11.84
N GLY A 145 -4.54 24.28 10.53
CA GLY A 145 -3.47 24.45 9.53
C GLY A 145 -2.41 23.33 9.50
N GLU A 146 -2.59 22.23 10.24
CA GLU A 146 -1.70 21.06 10.15
C GLU A 146 -1.62 20.56 8.69
N SER A 147 -0.42 20.43 8.14
CA SER A 147 -0.18 20.10 6.73
C SER A 147 0.55 18.78 6.50
N ASN A 148 0.97 18.08 7.57
CA ASN A 148 1.58 16.77 7.44
C ASN A 148 0.56 15.76 6.89
N PRO A 149 0.77 15.21 5.67
CA PRO A 149 -0.20 14.34 5.03
C PRO A 149 -0.47 13.04 5.80
N ASN A 150 0.39 12.66 6.76
CA ASN A 150 0.18 11.50 7.62
C ASN A 150 -0.75 11.78 8.80
N TYR A 151 -0.96 13.06 9.14
CA TYR A 151 -1.89 13.47 10.19
C TYR A 151 -3.28 13.80 9.67
N LEU A 152 -3.45 13.94 8.35
CA LEU A 152 -4.71 14.37 7.75
C LEU A 152 -5.72 13.22 7.53
N THR A 153 -7.00 13.55 7.66
CA THR A 153 -8.14 12.66 7.46
C THR A 153 -9.37 13.46 6.99
N PHE A 154 -10.27 12.78 6.29
CA PHE A 154 -11.52 13.38 5.84
C PHE A 154 -12.60 13.21 6.90
N ASP A 155 -13.12 14.32 7.39
CA ASP A 155 -14.26 14.38 8.32
C ASP A 155 -15.58 14.51 7.56
N HIS A 156 -16.66 14.04 8.17
CA HIS A 156 -18.02 14.26 7.68
C HIS A 156 -18.64 15.40 8.47
N ILE A 157 -18.90 16.51 7.80
CA ILE A 157 -19.47 17.73 8.41
C ILE A 157 -20.75 17.39 9.20
N ASN A 158 -21.59 16.49 8.68
CA ASN A 158 -22.85 16.09 9.33
C ASN A 158 -22.73 14.90 10.30
N GLY A 159 -21.52 14.41 10.61
CA GLY A 159 -21.30 13.30 11.54
C GLY A 159 -21.85 11.93 11.08
N ASP A 160 -22.18 11.75 9.80
CA ASP A 160 -22.84 10.55 9.25
C ASP A 160 -21.87 9.49 8.69
N GLY A 161 -20.56 9.68 8.85
CA GLY A 161 -19.55 8.84 8.22
C GLY A 161 -19.60 7.37 8.60
N GLY A 162 -19.98 7.03 9.84
CA GLY A 162 -20.11 5.63 10.27
C GLY A 162 -21.12 4.84 9.43
N ARG A 163 -22.27 5.45 9.09
CA ARG A 163 -23.30 4.84 8.25
C ARG A 163 -22.84 4.70 6.80
N LEU A 164 -22.13 5.70 6.28
CA LEU A 164 -21.60 5.68 4.91
C LEU A 164 -20.60 4.54 4.71
N TRP A 165 -19.65 4.35 5.63
CA TRP A 165 -18.62 3.33 5.50
C TRP A 165 -19.12 1.91 5.75
N ALA A 166 -20.16 1.74 6.57
CA ALA A 166 -20.86 0.47 6.68
C ALA A 166 -21.47 0.05 5.32
N ARG A 167 -21.97 1.00 4.53
CA ARG A 167 -22.57 0.76 3.22
C ARG A 167 -21.56 0.58 2.08
N LEU A 168 -20.54 1.44 2.01
CA LEU A 168 -19.59 1.50 0.88
C LEU A 168 -18.35 0.62 1.06
N GLY A 169 -18.14 0.10 2.28
CA GLY A 169 -16.92 -0.61 2.65
C GLY A 169 -15.74 0.33 2.92
N GLY A 170 -14.58 -0.28 3.22
CA GLY A 170 -13.33 0.42 3.55
C GLY A 170 -12.39 0.64 2.38
N GLY A 171 -11.25 1.28 2.65
CA GLY A 171 -10.15 1.43 1.69
C GLY A 171 -10.38 2.52 0.65
N GLY A 172 -10.16 2.19 -0.63
CA GLY A 172 -10.15 3.16 -1.73
C GLY A 172 -11.49 3.87 -1.98
N SER A 173 -12.61 3.26 -1.58
CA SER A 173 -13.94 3.89 -1.68
C SER A 173 -14.00 5.23 -0.95
N ARG A 174 -13.25 5.38 0.17
CA ARG A 174 -13.24 6.62 0.95
C ARG A 174 -12.72 7.81 0.16
N TYR A 175 -11.62 7.60 -0.53
CA TYR A 175 -11.01 8.65 -1.35
C TYR A 175 -11.83 8.93 -2.61
N ARG A 176 -12.43 7.90 -3.22
CA ARG A 176 -13.26 8.08 -4.41
C ARG A 176 -14.50 8.95 -4.15
N VAL A 177 -15.15 8.80 -2.99
CA VAL A 177 -16.35 9.60 -2.70
C VAL A 177 -16.02 11.06 -2.43
N VAL A 178 -14.92 11.36 -1.73
CA VAL A 178 -14.50 12.75 -1.51
C VAL A 178 -14.01 13.40 -2.80
N ILE A 179 -13.26 12.67 -3.63
CA ILE A 179 -12.86 13.14 -4.97
C ILE A 179 -14.09 13.43 -5.84
N LYS A 180 -15.08 12.52 -5.83
CA LYS A 180 -16.32 12.71 -6.59
C LYS A 180 -17.16 13.89 -6.08
N ALA A 181 -17.15 14.15 -4.77
CA ALA A 181 -17.85 15.28 -4.18
C ALA A 181 -17.25 16.62 -4.60
N GLY A 182 -15.94 16.68 -4.84
CA GLY A 182 -15.24 17.91 -5.20
C GLY A 182 -15.00 18.83 -4.01
N TYR A 183 -14.36 19.97 -4.28
CA TYR A 183 -14.18 21.06 -3.32
C TYR A 183 -14.49 22.39 -4.01
N PRO A 184 -15.21 23.34 -3.36
CA PRO A 184 -15.83 23.22 -2.04
C PRO A 184 -17.08 22.33 -2.05
N ASN A 185 -17.44 21.76 -0.90
CA ASN A 185 -18.64 20.95 -0.73
C ASN A 185 -19.18 21.04 0.72
N SER A 186 -20.41 20.59 0.96
CA SER A 186 -21.07 20.64 2.28
C SER A 186 -21.05 19.32 3.07
N ARG A 187 -20.35 18.30 2.58
CA ARG A 187 -20.36 16.93 3.14
C ARG A 187 -19.06 16.60 3.86
N TYR A 188 -17.94 17.03 3.31
CA TYR A 188 -16.60 16.60 3.69
C TYR A 188 -15.68 17.80 3.86
N ARG A 189 -14.82 17.72 4.87
CA ARG A 189 -13.73 18.67 5.13
C ARG A 189 -12.44 17.92 5.46
N LEU A 190 -11.31 18.59 5.28
CA LEU A 190 -10.00 18.03 5.61
C LEU A 190 -9.57 18.47 7.02
N LEU A 191 -9.32 17.51 7.92
CA LEU A 191 -8.86 17.78 9.28
C LEU A 191 -7.65 16.92 9.63
N CYS A 192 -6.87 17.30 10.63
CA CYS A 192 -5.94 16.37 11.27
C CYS A 192 -6.69 15.39 12.19
N TYR A 193 -6.10 14.23 12.50
CA TYR A 193 -6.72 13.21 13.37
C TYR A 193 -7.08 13.77 14.74
N ASN A 194 -6.22 14.61 15.34
CA ASN A 194 -6.50 15.28 16.60
C ASN A 194 -7.82 16.08 16.53
N CYS A 195 -7.95 16.98 15.55
CA CYS A 195 -9.14 17.81 15.37
C CYS A 195 -10.40 16.98 15.04
N ASN A 196 -10.28 16.01 14.13
CA ASN A 196 -11.39 15.15 13.72
C ASN A 196 -11.93 14.34 14.91
N ILE A 197 -11.04 13.73 15.71
CA ILE A 197 -11.45 12.94 16.87
C ILE A 197 -12.02 13.85 17.97
N ALA A 198 -11.40 15.02 18.21
CA ALA A 198 -11.89 15.96 19.20
C ALA A 198 -13.33 16.38 18.90
N LEU A 199 -13.61 16.77 17.65
CA LEU A 199 -14.95 17.13 17.21
C LEU A 199 -15.93 15.95 17.30
N GLY A 200 -15.51 14.75 16.92
CA GLY A 200 -16.37 13.56 16.95
C GLY A 200 -16.74 13.08 18.36
N ILE A 201 -15.84 13.20 19.34
CA ILE A 201 -16.06 12.72 20.72
C ILE A 201 -16.61 13.83 21.62
N TYR A 202 -16.01 15.02 21.56
CA TYR A 202 -16.27 16.12 22.49
C TYR A 202 -17.18 17.20 21.91
N GLY A 203 -17.46 17.16 20.59
CA GLY A 203 -18.22 18.20 19.89
C GLY A 203 -17.45 19.50 19.68
N HIS A 204 -16.21 19.60 20.16
CA HIS A 204 -15.34 20.78 20.03
C HIS A 204 -13.87 20.36 19.87
N CYS A 205 -13.04 21.29 19.42
CA CYS A 205 -11.60 21.14 19.33
C CYS A 205 -10.93 22.25 20.16
N PRO A 206 -9.85 21.97 20.91
CA PRO A 206 -9.19 22.99 21.72
C PRO A 206 -8.56 24.13 20.90
N HIS A 207 -8.31 23.94 19.60
CA HIS A 207 -7.77 25.00 18.74
C HIS A 207 -8.77 26.12 18.43
N VAL A 208 -10.07 25.83 18.48
CA VAL A 208 -11.13 26.75 18.01
C VAL A 208 -12.46 26.39 18.65
N SER A 209 -13.14 27.40 19.18
CA SER A 209 -14.54 27.35 19.61
C SER A 209 -15.47 27.25 18.39
N HIS A 210 -15.45 26.13 17.67
CA HIS A 210 -16.36 25.90 16.55
C HIS A 210 -17.81 25.77 17.07
N GLY A 211 -18.70 26.63 16.57
CA GLY A 211 -20.14 26.65 16.86
C GLY A 211 -20.92 25.45 16.30
N TYR A 212 -20.48 24.21 16.56
CA TYR A 212 -21.30 23.04 16.32
C TYR A 212 -22.37 22.93 17.40
N ARG A 213 -23.63 22.82 16.97
CA ARG A 213 -24.78 22.58 17.85
C ARG A 213 -24.49 21.35 18.70
N SER A 214 -24.30 21.56 20.00
CA SER A 214 -24.18 20.51 20.99
C SER A 214 -25.40 19.60 20.86
N VAL A 215 -25.18 18.36 20.43
CA VAL A 215 -26.21 17.34 20.57
C VAL A 215 -26.36 17.14 22.07
N ALA A 216 -27.57 17.36 22.59
CA ALA A 216 -27.88 17.17 24.00
C ALA A 216 -27.57 15.72 24.38
N VAL A 217 -26.62 15.54 25.30
CA VAL A 217 -26.28 14.23 25.90
C VAL A 217 -26.26 14.43 27.41
N ARG A 218 -26.71 13.42 28.14
CA ARG A 218 -26.85 13.42 29.60
C ARG A 218 -25.50 13.76 30.27
N GLU A 219 -25.51 14.80 31.11
CA GLU A 219 -24.34 15.44 31.72
C GLU A 219 -23.51 14.49 32.62
N GLY A 220 -24.16 13.58 33.35
CA GLY A 220 -23.53 12.79 34.43
C GLY A 220 -22.55 11.70 33.98
N ASP A 221 -22.85 10.96 32.90
CA ASP A 221 -21.97 9.89 32.41
C ASP A 221 -20.64 10.44 31.85
N ARG A 222 -20.64 11.69 31.39
CA ARG A 222 -19.47 12.34 30.79
C ARG A 222 -18.41 12.74 31.81
N ILE A 223 -18.81 13.05 33.05
CA ILE A 223 -17.87 13.49 34.09
C ILE A 223 -16.98 12.33 34.52
N ALA A 224 -17.58 11.18 34.90
CA ALA A 224 -16.81 10.02 35.32
C ALA A 224 -15.91 9.44 34.19
N GLU A 225 -16.36 9.50 32.93
CA GLU A 225 -15.54 9.10 31.78
C GLU A 225 -14.38 10.05 31.55
N ARG A 226 -14.61 11.36 31.70
CA ARG A 226 -13.59 12.39 31.60
C ARG A 226 -12.55 12.24 32.71
N GLU A 227 -12.97 12.14 33.96
CA GLU A 227 -12.08 11.94 35.11
C GLU A 227 -11.22 10.68 34.95
N LEU A 228 -11.81 9.57 34.50
CA LEU A 228 -11.04 8.35 34.24
C LEU A 228 -10.04 8.53 33.09
N LYS A 229 -10.38 9.32 32.06
CA LYS A 229 -9.44 9.65 30.98
C LYS A 229 -8.31 10.55 31.49
N GLU A 230 -8.60 11.53 32.34
CA GLU A 230 -7.61 12.39 33.00
C GLU A 230 -6.65 11.57 33.87
N GLU A 231 -7.18 10.69 34.72
CA GLU A 231 -6.38 9.78 35.54
C GLU A 231 -5.47 8.89 34.66
N MET A 232 -6.01 8.34 33.58
CA MET A 232 -5.23 7.57 32.61
C MET A 232 -4.10 8.44 32.00
N ILE A 233 -4.40 9.65 31.55
CA ILE A 233 -3.40 10.57 30.95
C ILE A 233 -2.28 10.85 31.95
N VAL A 234 -2.62 11.24 33.18
CA VAL A 234 -1.66 11.50 34.26
C VAL A 234 -0.81 10.26 34.53
N ALA A 235 -1.44 9.09 34.67
CA ALA A 235 -0.74 7.86 34.92
C ALA A 235 0.30 7.58 33.82
N TYR A 236 0.01 7.86 32.55
CA TYR A 236 0.93 7.61 31.43
C TYR A 236 1.82 8.80 31.03
N GLY A 237 1.96 9.80 31.92
CA GLY A 237 2.96 10.87 31.80
C GLY A 237 2.43 12.23 31.34
N GLY A 238 1.12 12.40 31.21
CA GLY A 238 0.47 13.70 30.96
C GLY A 238 0.54 14.21 29.53
N LYS A 239 1.50 13.75 28.73
CA LYS A 239 1.74 14.22 27.36
C LYS A 239 2.05 13.10 26.39
N CYS A 240 1.83 13.36 25.11
CA CYS A 240 2.19 12.48 24.01
C CYS A 240 3.70 12.19 24.05
N GLN A 241 4.05 10.91 24.20
CA GLN A 241 5.45 10.48 24.26
C GLN A 241 6.22 10.68 22.94
N SER A 242 5.53 10.97 21.84
CA SER A 242 6.16 11.18 20.53
C SER A 242 6.35 12.65 20.14
N CYS A 243 5.45 13.55 20.50
CA CYS A 243 5.48 14.94 20.04
C CYS A 243 5.24 15.98 21.14
N GLY A 244 5.00 15.57 22.39
CA GLY A 244 4.83 16.48 23.51
C GLY A 244 3.44 17.11 23.65
N GLU A 245 2.53 16.90 22.69
CA GLU A 245 1.11 17.32 22.77
C GLU A 245 0.46 16.89 24.10
N ASP A 246 -0.25 17.79 24.77
CA ASP A 246 -0.80 17.59 26.12
C ASP A 246 -2.31 17.90 26.23
N HIS A 247 -2.97 18.33 25.15
CA HIS A 247 -4.41 18.48 25.15
C HIS A 247 -5.13 17.13 25.34
N LEU A 248 -5.97 17.05 26.37
CA LEU A 248 -6.72 15.84 26.74
C LEU A 248 -7.55 15.27 25.59
N GLU A 249 -8.16 16.15 24.79
CA GLU A 249 -9.04 15.81 23.68
C GLU A 249 -8.30 15.01 22.62
N PHE A 250 -6.98 15.20 22.52
CA PHE A 250 -6.13 14.56 21.53
C PHE A 250 -5.51 13.26 22.01
N MET A 251 -5.59 12.94 23.31
CA MET A 251 -4.87 11.81 23.91
C MET A 251 -5.55 10.45 23.71
N THR A 252 -4.73 9.43 23.50
CA THR A 252 -5.13 8.02 23.38
C THR A 252 -4.02 7.06 23.82
N ILE A 253 -4.40 5.82 24.14
CA ILE A 253 -3.46 4.75 24.48
C ILE A 253 -3.08 3.98 23.22
N ASP A 254 -1.77 3.88 23.00
CA ASP A 254 -1.14 3.06 21.99
C ASP A 254 -0.49 1.82 22.62
N HIS A 255 -0.53 0.71 21.89
CA HIS A 255 0.16 -0.51 22.26
C HIS A 255 1.58 -0.41 21.71
N VAL A 256 2.58 -0.44 22.59
CA VAL A 256 4.00 -0.24 22.21
C VAL A 256 4.43 -1.24 21.14
N ARG A 257 4.01 -2.51 21.26
CA ARG A 257 4.31 -3.60 20.31
C ARG A 257 3.30 -3.72 19.15
N GLY A 258 2.40 -2.75 18.99
CA GLY A 258 1.28 -2.86 18.05
C GLY A 258 0.24 -3.89 18.49
N GLY A 259 -0.60 -4.37 17.56
CA GLY A 259 -1.60 -5.40 17.86
C GLY A 259 -2.83 -4.94 18.65
N GLY A 260 -2.95 -3.65 18.97
CA GLY A 260 -4.03 -3.14 19.81
C GLY A 260 -5.45 -3.44 19.32
N CYS A 261 -5.67 -3.46 18.00
CA CYS A 261 -6.96 -3.84 17.41
C CYS A 261 -7.32 -5.31 17.64
N GLN A 262 -6.32 -6.20 17.69
CA GLN A 262 -6.53 -7.61 18.02
C GLN A 262 -6.76 -7.75 19.53
N HIS A 263 -5.88 -7.20 20.35
CA HIS A 263 -5.99 -7.28 21.81
C HIS A 263 -7.36 -6.77 22.30
N ARG A 264 -7.82 -5.58 21.84
CA ARG A 264 -9.13 -5.04 22.22
C ARG A 264 -10.31 -5.92 21.82
N ARG A 265 -10.21 -6.67 20.72
CA ARG A 265 -11.23 -7.63 20.27
C ARG A 265 -11.26 -8.86 21.17
N GLU A 266 -10.10 -9.41 21.50
CA GLU A 266 -9.96 -10.58 22.37
C GLU A 266 -10.54 -10.34 23.76
N ILE A 267 -10.28 -9.16 24.32
CA ILE A 267 -10.71 -8.81 25.68
C ILE A 267 -12.07 -8.13 25.72
N ARG A 268 -12.67 -7.88 24.55
CA ARG A 268 -13.94 -7.16 24.36
C ARG A 268 -14.02 -5.84 25.12
N ALA A 269 -12.92 -5.08 25.16
CA ALA A 269 -12.83 -3.80 25.86
C ALA A 269 -12.26 -2.71 24.95
N ALA A 270 -13.02 -1.62 24.82
CA ALA A 270 -12.66 -0.43 24.06
C ALA A 270 -13.14 0.83 24.80
N GLY A 271 -12.61 2.00 24.42
CA GLY A 271 -12.96 3.28 25.05
C GLY A 271 -12.79 3.26 26.56
N VAL A 272 -13.79 3.78 27.29
CA VAL A 272 -13.80 3.83 28.75
C VAL A 272 -13.59 2.45 29.42
N ASN A 273 -14.15 1.37 28.86
CA ASN A 273 -14.01 0.04 29.43
C ASN A 273 -12.57 -0.48 29.38
N PHE A 274 -11.82 -0.02 28.38
CA PHE A 274 -10.39 -0.30 28.31
C PHE A 274 -9.63 0.43 29.42
N TYR A 275 -9.95 1.71 29.66
CA TYR A 275 -9.35 2.49 30.75
C TYR A 275 -9.66 1.89 32.13
N ARG A 276 -10.92 1.50 32.39
CA ARG A 276 -11.32 0.81 33.63
C ARG A 276 -10.54 -0.48 33.84
N ARG A 277 -10.19 -1.18 32.77
CA ARG A 277 -9.37 -2.39 32.84
C ARG A 277 -7.92 -2.07 33.19
N LEU A 278 -7.32 -1.06 32.56
CA LEU A 278 -5.96 -0.62 32.88
C LEU A 278 -5.85 -0.12 34.32
N LYS A 279 -6.86 0.62 34.82
CA LYS A 279 -6.96 1.06 36.21
C LYS A 279 -6.90 -0.11 37.19
N ARG A 280 -7.71 -1.15 36.97
CA ARG A 280 -7.71 -2.39 37.79
C ARG A 280 -6.38 -3.15 37.75
N GLN A 281 -5.57 -2.92 36.73
CA GLN A 281 -4.24 -3.51 36.58
C GLN A 281 -3.12 -2.61 37.12
N GLY A 282 -3.45 -1.48 37.76
CA GLY A 282 -2.45 -0.54 38.27
C GLY A 282 -1.73 0.25 37.17
N TRP A 283 -2.39 0.54 36.05
CA TRP A 283 -1.87 1.36 34.95
C TRP A 283 -0.53 0.87 34.36
N PRO A 284 -0.46 -0.36 33.80
CA PRO A 284 0.79 -1.00 33.37
C PRO A 284 1.54 -0.17 32.32
N LYS A 285 2.85 0.07 32.53
CA LYS A 285 3.69 0.98 31.70
C LYS A 285 4.48 0.30 30.58
N GLY A 286 4.75 -1.01 30.67
CA GLY A 286 5.61 -1.70 29.69
C GLY A 286 4.95 -1.96 28.32
N ASP A 287 3.63 -2.08 28.29
CA ASP A 287 2.88 -2.49 27.09
C ASP A 287 2.15 -1.34 26.40
N TYR A 288 2.05 -0.21 27.08
CA TYR A 288 1.22 0.93 26.68
C TYR A 288 1.98 2.23 26.80
N ARG A 289 1.68 3.15 25.88
CA ARG A 289 2.16 4.52 25.93
C ARG A 289 1.05 5.50 25.59
N LEU A 290 1.19 6.72 26.10
CA LEU A 290 0.31 7.83 25.76
C LEU A 290 0.78 8.48 24.46
N LEU A 291 -0.12 8.60 23.50
CA LEU A 291 0.10 9.33 22.24
C LEU A 291 -1.08 10.25 21.95
N CYS A 292 -0.85 11.31 21.19
CA CYS A 292 -1.93 12.02 20.52
C CYS A 292 -2.46 11.19 19.33
N PHE A 293 -3.69 11.45 18.87
CA PHE A 293 -4.29 10.75 17.73
C PHE A 293 -3.49 10.94 16.43
N ASN A 294 -2.91 12.12 16.17
CA ASN A 294 -2.02 12.36 15.05
C ASN A 294 -0.86 11.34 15.04
N CYS A 295 -0.11 11.24 16.15
CA CYS A 295 0.99 10.29 16.29
C CYS A 295 0.51 8.83 16.21
N ASN A 296 -0.55 8.46 16.95
CA ASN A 296 -1.06 7.09 16.96
C ASN A 296 -1.51 6.62 15.58
N CYS A 297 -2.24 7.46 14.83
CA CYS A 297 -2.73 7.13 13.50
C CYS A 297 -1.63 7.18 12.42
N ALA A 298 -0.61 8.03 12.58
CA ALA A 298 0.51 8.11 11.64
C ALA A 298 1.48 6.93 11.72
N LYS A 299 1.54 6.17 12.82
CA LYS A 299 2.44 4.99 12.94
C LYS A 299 2.22 3.94 11.83
N GLY A 300 0.98 3.80 11.35
CA GLY A 300 0.67 2.87 10.26
C GLY A 300 1.14 3.34 8.88
N THR A 301 1.49 4.62 8.73
CA THR A 301 1.93 5.24 7.47
C THR A 301 3.42 5.53 7.45
N VAL A 302 3.97 5.98 8.58
CA VAL A 302 5.39 6.23 8.80
C VAL A 302 5.89 5.10 9.68
N GLY A 303 6.63 4.13 9.14
CA GLY A 303 7.08 2.94 9.86
C GLY A 303 7.97 3.27 11.06
N LYS A 304 7.37 3.61 12.20
CA LYS A 304 7.98 3.92 13.50
C LYS A 304 7.38 3.05 14.59
#